data_AF-A0A7Z9CS50-F1
#
_entry.id   AF-A0A7Z9CS50-F1
#
_cell.length_a   1.000
_cell.length_b   1.000
_cell.length_c   1.000
_cell.angle_alpha   90.00
_cell.angle_beta   90.00
_cell.angle_gamma   90.00
#
_symmetry.space_group_name_H-M   'P 1'
#
loop_
_entity.id
_entity.type
_entity.pdbx_description
1 polymer ?
#
loop_
_entity_poly.entity_id
_entity_poly.type
_entity_poly.pdbx_seq_one_letter_code
_entity_poly.pdbx_strand_id
1 'polypeptide(L)' 'MKTGPLNESELEWLDDILSKYATDGAILDVSELDGLLTAILSGPAEIEPAQWLLAIWGGADNVPALGQRSRARPLR' A
#
# COMPACT_ATOMS: atom_id res chain seq x y z
N MET A 1 13.02 5.59 -12.58
CA MET A 1 11.83 4.94 -11.97
C MET A 1 10.95 4.48 -13.11
N LYS A 2 10.31 3.31 -13.03
CA LYS A 2 9.27 2.98 -14.00
C LYS A 2 8.12 3.97 -13.78
N THR A 3 7.69 4.63 -14.83
CA THR A 3 6.58 5.61 -14.81
C THR A 3 5.49 5.07 -15.71
N GLY A 4 4.32 4.79 -15.13
CA GLY A 4 3.18 4.15 -15.80
C GLY A 4 2.30 3.44 -14.76
N PRO A 5 1.08 3.02 -15.14
CA PRO A 5 0.24 2.19 -14.26
C PRO A 5 0.95 0.87 -13.92
N LEU A 6 0.63 0.31 -12.77
CA LEU A 6 1.10 -1.02 -12.38
C LEU A 6 0.58 -2.06 -13.39
N ASN A 7 1.43 -3.00 -13.78
CA ASN A 7 0.98 -4.18 -14.52
C ASN A 7 0.39 -5.25 -13.58
N GLU A 8 -0.20 -6.31 -14.15
CA GLU A 8 -0.85 -7.39 -13.38
C GLU A 8 0.06 -8.01 -12.32
N SER A 9 1.32 -8.33 -12.64
CA SER A 9 2.26 -8.89 -11.68
C SER A 9 2.68 -7.89 -10.59
N GLU A 10 2.69 -6.61 -10.91
CA GLU A 10 2.95 -5.54 -9.93
C GLU A 10 1.74 -5.34 -9.00
N LEU A 11 0.51 -5.53 -9.51
CA LEU A 11 -0.73 -5.51 -8.71
C LEU A 11 -0.83 -6.74 -7.80
N GLU A 12 -0.58 -7.94 -8.30
CA GLU A 12 -0.54 -9.17 -7.47
C GLU A 12 0.51 -9.04 -6.36
N TRP A 13 1.70 -8.54 -6.69
CA TRP A 13 2.72 -8.28 -5.68
C TRP A 13 2.26 -7.29 -4.62
N LEU A 14 1.55 -6.23 -5.01
CA LEU A 14 1.02 -5.25 -4.06
C LEU A 14 -0.03 -5.89 -3.16
N ASP A 15 -0.93 -6.69 -3.72
CA ASP A 15 -1.97 -7.42 -2.99
C ASP A 15 -1.36 -8.38 -1.95
N ASP A 16 -0.35 -9.16 -2.35
CA ASP A 16 0.41 -10.04 -1.47
C ASP A 16 1.04 -9.28 -0.30
N ILE A 17 1.56 -8.06 -0.55
CA ILE A 17 2.18 -7.24 0.50
C ILE A 17 1.13 -6.71 1.47
N LEU A 18 0.01 -6.19 0.98
CA LEU A 18 -1.08 -5.69 1.83
C LEU A 18 -1.63 -6.81 2.71
N SER A 19 -1.97 -7.95 2.11
CA SER A 19 -2.46 -9.13 2.82
C SER A 19 -1.46 -9.67 3.85
N LYS A 20 -0.16 -9.66 3.53
CA LYS A 20 0.87 -10.19 4.44
C LYS A 20 1.01 -9.39 5.74
N TYR A 21 0.83 -8.08 5.68
CA TYR A 21 1.01 -7.18 6.84
C TYR A 21 -0.32 -6.65 7.38
N ALA A 22 -1.45 -7.14 6.87
CA ALA A 22 -2.76 -6.78 7.37
C ALA A 22 -2.88 -7.07 8.87
N THR A 23 -3.28 -6.05 9.62
CA THR A 23 -3.69 -6.12 11.03
C THR A 23 -5.14 -5.68 11.13
N ASP A 24 -5.73 -5.78 12.33
CA ASP A 24 -7.08 -5.26 12.57
C ASP A 24 -7.12 -3.75 12.28
N GLY A 25 -7.89 -3.36 11.25
CA GLY A 25 -8.02 -1.97 10.80
C GLY A 25 -7.05 -1.53 9.70
N ALA A 26 -6.17 -2.42 9.23
CA ALA A 26 -5.38 -2.19 8.02
C ALA A 26 -6.20 -2.52 6.76
N ILE A 27 -5.74 -1.99 5.62
CA ILE A 27 -6.23 -2.35 4.30
C ILE A 27 -5.78 -3.79 3.96
N LEU A 28 -6.70 -4.57 3.41
CA LEU A 28 -6.48 -5.99 3.11
C LEU A 28 -5.97 -6.22 1.69
N ASP A 29 -6.47 -5.45 0.73
CA ASP A 29 -6.26 -5.68 -0.70
C ASP A 29 -6.15 -4.39 -1.52
N VAL A 30 -5.83 -4.55 -2.81
CA VAL A 30 -5.69 -3.41 -3.73
C VAL A 30 -7.02 -2.67 -3.96
N SER A 31 -8.16 -3.33 -3.84
CA SER A 31 -9.48 -2.71 -4.05
C SER A 31 -9.84 -1.77 -2.90
N GLU A 32 -9.55 -2.16 -1.67
CA GLU A 32 -9.69 -1.30 -0.49
C GLU A 32 -8.71 -0.12 -0.52
N LEU A 33 -7.47 -0.35 -0.98
CA LEU A 33 -6.50 0.72 -1.22
C LEU A 33 -7.02 1.75 -2.24
N ASP A 34 -7.55 1.28 -3.36
CA ASP A 34 -8.14 2.15 -4.39
C ASP A 34 -9.34 2.93 -3.83
N GLY A 35 -10.20 2.29 -3.05
CA GLY A 35 -11.32 2.93 -2.37
C GLY A 35 -10.87 4.04 -1.42
N LEU A 36 -9.83 3.78 -0.61
CA LEU A 36 -9.26 4.79 0.29
C LEU A 36 -8.71 5.98 -0.50
N LEU A 37 -7.88 5.74 -1.52
CA LEU A 37 -7.28 6.80 -2.33
C LEU A 37 -8.36 7.62 -3.07
N THR A 38 -9.39 6.96 -3.57
CA THR A 38 -10.55 7.60 -4.19
C THR A 38 -11.29 8.50 -3.20
N ALA A 39 -11.50 8.02 -1.96
CA ALA A 39 -12.15 8.79 -0.91
C ALA A 39 -11.32 10.02 -0.49
N ILE A 40 -9.99 9.87 -0.40
CA ILE A 40 -9.06 10.98 -0.12
C ILE A 40 -9.12 12.01 -1.24
N LEU A 41 -9.03 11.58 -2.50
CA LEU A 41 -9.02 12.46 -3.65
C LEU A 41 -10.35 13.19 -3.86
N SER A 42 -11.46 12.53 -3.56
CA SER A 42 -12.82 13.06 -3.76
C SER A 42 -13.35 13.82 -2.55
N GLY A 43 -12.62 13.80 -1.43
CA GLY A 43 -13.01 14.43 -0.19
C GLY A 43 -13.02 15.97 -0.28
N PRO A 44 -13.82 16.65 0.54
CA PRO A 44 -13.91 18.12 0.53
C PRO A 44 -12.68 18.81 1.16
N ALA A 45 -11.78 18.06 1.79
CA ALA A 45 -10.61 18.57 2.50
C ALA A 45 -9.37 17.76 2.12
N GLU A 46 -8.23 18.45 2.02
CA GLU A 46 -6.93 17.82 1.80
C GLU A 46 -6.50 17.06 3.06
N ILE A 47 -5.93 15.87 2.87
CA ILE A 47 -5.42 15.01 3.93
C ILE A 47 -3.92 14.86 3.74
N GLU A 48 -3.17 15.13 4.80
CA GLU A 48 -1.71 15.05 4.76
C GLU A 48 -1.25 13.62 4.40
N PRO A 49 -0.25 13.45 3.51
CA PRO A 49 0.28 12.14 3.13
C PRO A 49 0.61 11.23 4.29
N ALA A 50 1.20 11.77 5.35
CA ALA A 50 1.53 11.00 6.54
C ALA A 50 0.30 10.35 7.19
N GLN A 51 -0.87 10.99 7.16
CA GLN A 51 -2.07 10.48 7.80
C GLN A 51 -2.63 9.26 7.06
N TRP A 52 -2.82 9.36 5.75
CA TRP A 52 -3.37 8.24 4.99
C TRP A 52 -2.36 7.11 4.77
N LEU A 53 -1.05 7.40 4.76
CA LEU A 53 -0.02 6.35 4.75
C LEU A 53 -0.04 5.51 6.04
N LEU A 54 -0.32 6.11 7.19
CA LEU A 54 -0.51 5.37 8.45
C LEU A 54 -1.83 4.61 8.46
N ALA A 55 -2.89 5.18 7.86
CA ALA A 55 -4.20 4.56 7.78
C ALA A 55 -4.17 3.24 6.98
N ILE A 56 -3.35 3.14 5.93
CA ILE A 56 -3.16 1.88 5.17
C ILE A 56 -2.82 0.71 6.10
N TRP A 57 -2.03 0.96 7.14
CA TRP A 57 -1.56 -0.08 8.04
C TRP A 57 -2.41 -0.22 9.31
N GLY A 58 -3.50 0.53 9.46
CA GLY A 58 -4.30 0.51 10.68
C GLY A 58 -3.67 1.31 11.84
N GLY A 59 -2.83 2.30 11.53
CA GLY A 59 -2.25 3.22 12.51
C GLY A 59 -0.74 3.09 12.71
N ALA A 60 -0.17 4.02 13.49
CA ALA A 60 1.28 4.16 13.66
C ALA A 60 1.97 2.94 14.27
N ASP A 61 1.28 2.23 15.17
CA ASP A 61 1.83 1.06 15.87
C ASP A 61 1.87 -0.19 14.98
N ASN A 62 1.14 -0.17 13.87
CA ASN A 62 0.97 -1.30 12.96
C ASN A 62 1.79 -1.15 11.67
N VAL A 63 2.56 -0.06 11.53
CA VAL A 63 3.41 0.16 10.36
C VAL A 63 4.48 -0.94 10.30
N PRO A 64 4.49 -1.77 9.25
CA PRO A 64 5.51 -2.81 9.13
C PRO A 64 6.89 -2.17 9.01
N ALA A 65 7.89 -2.81 9.60
CA ALA A 65 9.29 -2.43 9.43
C ALA A 65 9.75 -2.76 7.99
N LEU A 66 9.31 -1.95 7.03
CA LEU A 66 9.67 -2.01 5.62
C LEU A 66 11.10 -1.48 5.44
N GLY A 67 12.07 -2.25 5.92
CA GLY A 67 13.49 -1.91 5.95
C GLY A 67 14.33 -2.85 5.08
N GLN A 68 14.75 -2.34 3.92
CA GLN A 68 15.88 -2.77 3.08
C GLN A 68 16.21 -4.29 3.05
N ARG A 69 15.45 -5.11 2.31
CA ARG A 69 15.95 -6.40 1.81
C ARG A 69 15.61 -6.67 0.33
N SER A 70 16.68 -6.65 -0.46
CA SER A 70 16.95 -7.44 -1.68
C SER A 70 16.41 -6.95 -3.05
N ARG A 71 17.22 -6.07 -3.70
CA ARG A 71 17.61 -6.37 -5.10
C ARG A 71 18.30 -7.73 -5.09
N ALA A 72 17.57 -8.82 -5.32
CA ALA A 72 18.09 -10.06 -5.91
C ALA A 72 16.99 -11.12 -6.09
N ARG A 73 16.55 -11.31 -7.33
CA ARG A 73 16.68 -12.62 -7.97
C ARG A 73 16.91 -12.40 -9.46
N PRO A 74 18.14 -12.61 -9.99
CA PRO A 74 18.28 -12.83 -11.41
C PRO A 74 17.54 -14.14 -11.73
N LEU A 75 16.58 -14.05 -12.63
CA LEU A 75 16.01 -15.22 -13.28
C LEU A 75 17.18 -15.93 -13.99
N ARG A 76 17.36 -17.21 -13.68
CA ARG A 76 18.17 -18.09 -14.54
C ARG A 76 17.45 -18.27 -15.86
#